data_AF-A0A8T1LEF8-F1
#
_entry.id   AF-A0A8T1LEF8-F1
#
_cell.length_a   1.000
_cell.length_b   1.000
_cell.length_c   1.000
_cell.angle_alpha   90.00
_cell.angle_beta   90.00
_cell.angle_gamma   90.00
#
_symmetry.space_group_name_H-M   'P 1'
#
loop_
_entity.id
_entity.type
_entity.pdbx_description
1 polymer ?
#
loop_
_entity_poly.entity_id
_entity_poly.type
_entity_poly.pdbx_seq_one_letter_code
_entity_poly.pdbx_strand_id
1 'polypeptide(L)'
;MVLPRFILLCLIAITIGYCSRSAVASIAPRSYFSSVRTPQSPNDPVIADAANFAVDQLRALSDSGIYTTLSLSKIHAAATELGDFHYVIHLQVALASPYFRSKRQVEDFDMMVLESKPRIEERASGKFNATRSIAIDEFPEMDEDAIENFWIKMVEERRQRRHELFEQWEREGELADGGGKQDHVESSEEKTVEKVTKTLTLDELQVMPTKQLRQLLATPESTAPLRAAISAILDERLTLLEQREETLNNLPINLHRDEL
;
A
#
# COMPACT_ATOMS: atom_id res chain seq x y z
N MET A 1 -0.19 -34.37 -35.41
CA MET A 1 0.14 -32.93 -35.50
C MET A 1 -1.08 -32.08 -35.15
N VAL A 2 -1.41 -31.91 -33.86
CA VAL A 2 -2.64 -31.21 -33.40
C VAL A 2 -2.32 -30.09 -32.39
N LEU A 3 -1.07 -29.62 -32.34
CA LEU A 3 -0.61 -28.68 -31.31
C LEU A 3 -0.89 -27.18 -31.52
N PRO A 4 -1.30 -26.62 -32.68
CA PRO A 4 -1.36 -25.16 -32.81
C PRO A 4 -2.70 -24.53 -32.40
N ARG A 5 -3.75 -25.31 -32.09
CA ARG A 5 -5.10 -24.75 -31.80
C ARG A 5 -5.34 -24.38 -30.33
N PHE A 6 -4.59 -24.93 -29.37
CA PHE A 6 -4.79 -24.63 -27.95
C PHE A 6 -4.10 -23.34 -27.48
N ILE A 7 -3.00 -22.93 -28.13
CA ILE A 7 -2.26 -21.73 -27.74
C ILE A 7 -3.04 -20.45 -28.09
N LEU A 8 -3.84 -20.46 -29.16
CA LEU A 8 -4.64 -19.30 -29.58
C LEU A 8 -5.83 -19.01 -28.64
N LEU A 9 -6.37 -20.03 -27.97
CA LEU A 9 -7.49 -19.87 -27.03
C LEU A 9 -7.07 -19.28 -25.68
N CYS A 10 -5.84 -19.55 -25.21
CA CYS A 10 -5.32 -18.95 -23.98
C CYS A 10 -5.00 -17.46 -24.13
N LEU A 11 -4.61 -16.99 -25.33
CA LEU A 11 -4.33 -15.58 -25.57
C LEU A 11 -5.59 -14.70 -25.61
N ILE A 12 -6.74 -15.26 -26.03
CA ILE A 12 -8.03 -14.53 -26.03
C ILE A 12 -8.61 -14.42 -24.62
N ALA A 13 -8.36 -15.39 -23.73
CA ALA A 13 -8.82 -15.33 -22.34
C ALA A 13 -8.04 -14.29 -21.50
N ILE A 14 -6.79 -14.00 -21.85
CA ILE A 14 -5.97 -13.02 -21.12
C ILE A 14 -6.35 -11.58 -21.50
N THR A 15 -6.81 -11.30 -22.72
CA THR A 15 -7.21 -9.94 -23.10
C THR A 15 -8.59 -9.52 -22.58
N ILE A 16 -9.45 -10.46 -22.19
CA ILE A 16 -10.77 -10.14 -21.61
C ILE A 16 -10.67 -9.84 -20.10
N GLY A 17 -9.60 -10.29 -19.42
CA GLY A 17 -9.39 -10.08 -17.98
C GLY A 17 -8.75 -8.75 -17.58
N TYR A 18 -8.22 -7.98 -18.54
CA TYR A 18 -7.50 -6.71 -18.30
C TYR A 18 -8.19 -5.49 -18.91
N CYS A 19 -9.50 -5.53 -19.10
CA CYS A 19 -10.25 -4.28 -19.10
C CYS A 19 -10.31 -3.77 -17.66
N SER A 20 -9.22 -3.16 -17.20
CA SER A 20 -9.22 -2.19 -16.11
C SER A 20 -10.35 -1.21 -16.40
N ARG A 21 -11.51 -1.44 -15.79
CA ARG A 21 -12.62 -0.49 -15.73
C ARG A 21 -12.20 0.66 -14.82
N SER A 22 -11.14 1.38 -15.21
CA SER A 22 -10.96 2.78 -14.84
C SER A 22 -11.71 3.62 -15.87
N ALA A 23 -12.97 3.27 -16.14
CA ALA A 23 -13.89 4.27 -16.61
C ALA A 23 -14.15 5.13 -15.38
N VAL A 24 -13.35 6.18 -15.20
CA VAL A 24 -13.70 7.27 -14.28
C VAL A 24 -14.93 7.93 -14.91
N ALA A 25 -16.07 7.28 -14.75
CA ALA A 25 -17.33 7.69 -15.34
C ALA A 25 -17.81 8.86 -14.49
N SER A 26 -17.27 10.05 -14.76
CA SER A 26 -17.62 11.27 -14.03
C SER A 26 -19.15 11.39 -13.96
N ILE A 27 -19.63 11.68 -12.74
CA ILE A 27 -21.04 11.88 -12.42
C ILE A 27 -21.51 13.25 -13.00
N ALA A 28 -20.60 14.01 -13.63
CA ALA A 28 -20.85 15.22 -14.40
C ALA A 28 -22.17 15.19 -15.20
N PRO A 29 -22.84 16.35 -15.36
CA PRO A 29 -24.28 16.45 -15.40
C PRO A 29 -24.85 15.78 -16.64
N ARG A 30 -25.16 14.50 -16.50
CA ARG A 30 -26.13 13.82 -17.35
C ARG A 30 -27.51 14.28 -16.88
N SER A 31 -28.51 14.26 -17.76
CA SER A 31 -29.88 14.76 -17.54
C SER A 31 -30.66 14.04 -16.43
N TYR A 32 -30.00 13.25 -15.57
CA TYR A 32 -30.58 12.41 -14.52
C TYR A 32 -30.61 13.08 -13.13
N PHE A 33 -29.97 14.25 -12.98
CA PHE A 33 -29.91 14.95 -11.70
C PHE A 33 -31.03 15.97 -11.59
N SER A 34 -31.88 15.78 -10.60
CA SER A 34 -32.93 16.72 -10.21
C SER A 34 -32.73 17.13 -8.76
N SER A 35 -33.31 18.26 -8.34
CA SER A 35 -33.29 18.68 -6.94
C SER A 35 -34.06 17.72 -6.02
N VAL A 36 -34.85 16.81 -6.60
CA VAL A 36 -35.55 15.74 -5.91
C VAL A 36 -34.81 14.42 -6.18
N ARG A 37 -34.78 13.55 -5.17
CA ARG A 37 -34.23 12.20 -5.30
C ARG A 37 -34.97 11.42 -6.40
N THR A 38 -34.24 11.07 -7.46
CA THR A 38 -34.76 10.35 -8.63
C THR A 38 -34.23 8.91 -8.62
N PRO A 39 -35.10 7.88 -8.57
CA PRO A 39 -34.68 6.49 -8.66
C PRO A 39 -33.90 6.19 -9.95
N GLN A 40 -32.84 5.41 -9.84
CA GLN A 40 -32.03 4.94 -10.97
C GLN A 40 -32.01 3.42 -11.03
N SER A 41 -31.74 2.89 -12.23
CA SER A 41 -31.57 1.45 -12.43
C SER A 41 -30.29 0.97 -11.75
N PRO A 42 -30.33 -0.11 -10.94
CA PRO A 42 -29.12 -0.72 -10.37
C PRO A 42 -28.11 -1.20 -11.41
N ASN A 43 -28.56 -1.46 -12.64
CA ASN A 43 -27.72 -1.89 -13.76
C ASN A 43 -27.12 -0.71 -14.56
N ASP A 44 -27.39 0.53 -14.17
CA ASP A 44 -26.78 1.70 -14.81
C ASP A 44 -25.26 1.68 -14.57
N PRO A 45 -24.42 1.85 -15.62
CA PRO A 45 -22.96 1.83 -15.47
C PRO A 45 -22.43 2.90 -14.51
N VAL A 46 -23.09 4.06 -14.37
CA VAL A 46 -22.69 5.13 -13.44
C VAL A 46 -22.98 4.70 -12.00
N ILE A 47 -24.11 4.02 -11.77
CA ILE A 47 -24.46 3.48 -10.45
C ILE A 47 -23.51 2.35 -10.06
N ALA A 48 -23.18 1.46 -11.00
CA ALA A 48 -22.20 0.41 -10.78
C ALA A 48 -20.79 0.98 -10.50
N ASP A 49 -20.35 2.00 -11.24
CA ASP A 49 -19.07 2.70 -10.99
C ASP A 49 -19.06 3.31 -9.57
N ALA A 50 -20.11 4.04 -9.20
CA ALA A 50 -20.24 4.64 -7.89
C ALA A 50 -20.21 3.59 -6.76
N ALA A 51 -20.92 2.47 -6.92
CA ALA A 51 -20.92 1.39 -5.94
C ALA A 51 -19.54 0.73 -5.78
N ASN A 52 -18.83 0.49 -6.89
CA ASN A 52 -17.46 -0.06 -6.83
C ASN A 52 -16.50 0.94 -6.19
N PHE A 53 -16.56 2.22 -6.57
CA PHE A 53 -15.80 3.29 -5.94
C PHE A 53 -16.03 3.30 -4.42
N ALA A 54 -17.27 3.17 -3.97
CA ALA A 54 -17.59 3.17 -2.55
C ALA A 54 -17.00 1.98 -1.80
N VAL A 55 -17.05 0.78 -2.39
CA VAL A 55 -16.41 -0.41 -1.81
C VAL A 55 -14.89 -0.27 -1.77
N ASP A 56 -14.28 0.30 -2.81
CA ASP A 56 -12.83 0.51 -2.83
C ASP A 56 -12.39 1.56 -1.79
N GLN A 57 -13.18 2.62 -1.59
CA GLN A 57 -12.94 3.56 -0.48
C GLN A 57 -13.06 2.87 0.88
N LEU A 58 -14.09 2.04 1.12
CA LEU A 58 -14.21 1.29 2.37
C LEU A 58 -13.02 0.35 2.62
N ARG A 59 -12.55 -0.34 1.58
CA ARG A 59 -11.35 -1.21 1.65
C ARG A 59 -10.11 -0.42 2.07
N ALA A 60 -9.95 0.79 1.56
CA ALA A 60 -8.80 1.66 1.84
C ALA A 60 -8.82 2.29 3.25
N LEU A 61 -9.98 2.36 3.91
CA LEU A 61 -10.12 2.96 5.25
C LEU A 61 -9.67 2.05 6.40
N SER A 62 -9.32 0.79 6.14
CA SER A 62 -9.04 -0.19 7.19
C SER A 62 -7.57 -0.21 7.60
N ASP A 63 -7.29 0.27 8.81
CA ASP A 63 -5.97 0.15 9.44
C ASP A 63 -5.57 -1.32 9.67
N SER A 64 -6.55 -2.17 10.00
CA SER A 64 -6.36 -3.61 10.20
C SER A 64 -6.21 -4.40 8.90
N GLY A 65 -6.53 -3.78 7.76
CA GLY A 65 -6.66 -4.46 6.48
C GLY A 65 -7.84 -5.42 6.36
N ILE A 66 -8.70 -5.57 7.39
CA ILE A 66 -9.81 -6.53 7.34
C ILE A 66 -10.86 -6.15 6.28
N TYR A 67 -11.08 -4.85 6.04
CA TYR A 67 -12.03 -4.41 5.02
C TYR A 67 -11.57 -4.69 3.60
N THR A 68 -10.30 -5.07 3.36
CA THR A 68 -9.83 -5.55 2.04
C THR A 68 -10.63 -6.76 1.55
N THR A 69 -11.28 -7.48 2.48
CA THR A 69 -12.11 -8.65 2.21
C THR A 69 -13.53 -8.30 1.77
N LEU A 70 -13.98 -7.05 1.96
CA LEU A 70 -15.29 -6.60 1.51
C LEU A 70 -15.37 -6.72 -0.01
N SER A 71 -16.54 -7.10 -0.53
CA SER A 71 -16.82 -7.11 -1.96
C SER A 71 -18.27 -6.72 -2.21
N LEU A 72 -18.53 -6.07 -3.35
CA LEU A 72 -19.88 -5.73 -3.75
C LEU A 72 -20.62 -7.00 -4.20
N SER A 73 -21.65 -7.42 -3.46
CA SER A 73 -22.48 -8.57 -3.81
C SER A 73 -23.61 -8.16 -4.76
N LYS A 74 -24.35 -7.12 -4.39
CA LYS A 74 -25.53 -6.66 -5.14
C LYS A 74 -25.83 -5.19 -4.87
N ILE A 75 -26.43 -4.52 -5.86
CA ILE A 75 -27.05 -3.19 -5.69
C ILE A 75 -28.57 -3.42 -5.66
N HIS A 76 -29.22 -3.11 -4.54
CA HIS A 76 -30.67 -3.31 -4.39
C HIS A 76 -31.44 -2.13 -4.98
N ALA A 77 -31.02 -0.91 -4.63
CA ALA A 77 -31.63 0.32 -5.10
C ALA A 77 -30.58 1.41 -5.25
N ALA A 78 -30.85 2.35 -6.14
CA ALA A 78 -30.04 3.54 -6.31
C ALA A 78 -30.92 4.74 -6.63
N ALA A 79 -30.47 5.92 -6.23
CA ALA A 79 -31.13 7.16 -6.59
C ALA A 79 -30.12 8.30 -6.73
N THR A 80 -30.40 9.24 -7.63
CA THR A 80 -29.58 10.43 -7.85
C THR A 80 -30.26 11.67 -7.30
N GLU A 81 -29.47 12.60 -6.80
CA GLU A 81 -29.94 13.88 -6.27
C GLU A 81 -28.92 14.98 -6.59
N LEU A 82 -29.43 16.14 -7.00
CA LEU A 82 -28.62 17.34 -7.22
C LEU A 82 -28.56 18.16 -5.92
N GLY A 83 -27.54 17.91 -5.10
CA GLY A 83 -27.25 18.76 -3.95
C GLY A 83 -26.69 20.12 -4.39
N ASP A 84 -26.55 21.09 -3.48
CA ASP A 84 -26.06 22.44 -3.85
C ASP A 84 -24.64 22.40 -4.42
N PHE A 85 -23.74 21.68 -3.75
CA PHE A 85 -22.32 21.60 -4.08
C PHE A 85 -21.88 20.26 -4.68
N HIS A 86 -22.72 19.23 -4.60
CA HIS A 86 -22.37 17.87 -5.01
C HIS A 86 -23.43 17.26 -5.91
N TYR A 87 -22.99 16.37 -6.81
CA TYR A 87 -23.87 15.33 -7.35
C TYR A 87 -23.88 14.18 -6.34
N VAL A 88 -25.06 13.76 -5.92
CA VAL A 88 -25.23 12.74 -4.88
C VAL A 88 -25.84 11.50 -5.50
N ILE A 89 -25.21 10.34 -5.26
CA ILE A 89 -25.75 9.02 -5.58
C ILE A 89 -26.00 8.30 -4.28
N HIS A 90 -27.27 8.06 -3.97
CA HIS A 90 -27.71 7.23 -2.86
C HIS A 90 -27.75 5.78 -3.30
N LEU A 91 -27.20 4.88 -2.50
CA LEU A 91 -27.01 3.47 -2.80
C LEU A 91 -27.51 2.63 -1.63
N GLN A 92 -28.32 1.63 -1.94
CA GLN A 92 -28.63 0.53 -1.03
C GLN A 92 -27.96 -0.72 -1.59
N VAL A 93 -26.91 -1.19 -0.94
CA VAL A 93 -26.02 -2.24 -1.45
C VAL A 93 -25.91 -3.41 -0.47
N ALA A 94 -25.67 -4.59 -1.01
CA ALA A 94 -25.29 -5.76 -0.25
C ALA A 94 -23.78 -5.93 -0.38
N LEU A 95 -23.07 -5.90 0.76
CA LEU A 95 -21.64 -6.19 0.82
C LEU A 95 -21.42 -7.62 1.30
N ALA A 96 -20.40 -8.28 0.77
CA ALA A 96 -20.02 -9.62 1.18
C ALA A 96 -18.64 -9.63 1.84
N SER A 97 -18.54 -10.31 2.98
CA SER A 97 -17.30 -10.66 3.65
C SER A 97 -17.50 -11.92 4.49
N PRO A 98 -16.53 -12.84 4.56
CA PRO A 98 -16.60 -13.99 5.44
C PRO A 98 -16.40 -13.62 6.92
N TYR A 99 -16.01 -12.38 7.22
CA TYR A 99 -15.62 -11.95 8.57
C TYR A 99 -16.59 -10.96 9.21
N PHE A 100 -17.82 -10.86 8.73
CA PHE A 100 -18.83 -10.04 9.42
C PHE A 100 -19.12 -10.59 10.82
N ARG A 101 -19.33 -9.68 11.77
CA ARG A 101 -19.63 -10.02 13.17
C ARG A 101 -20.90 -10.87 13.30
N SER A 102 -21.90 -10.62 12.45
CA SER A 102 -23.15 -11.39 12.44
C SER A 102 -22.99 -12.85 11.98
N LYS A 103 -21.81 -13.21 11.44
CA LYS A 103 -21.51 -14.49 10.79
C LYS A 103 -22.33 -14.77 9.52
N ARG A 104 -23.02 -13.77 8.98
CA ARG A 104 -23.61 -13.83 7.64
C ARG A 104 -22.53 -13.57 6.60
N GLN A 105 -22.69 -14.14 5.40
CA GLN A 105 -21.78 -13.89 4.29
C GLN A 105 -22.05 -12.55 3.60
N VAL A 106 -23.27 -12.04 3.73
CA VAL A 106 -23.77 -10.85 3.04
C VAL A 106 -24.64 -10.03 3.99
N GLU A 107 -24.41 -8.73 4.02
CA GLU A 107 -25.15 -7.74 4.81
C GLU A 107 -25.49 -6.52 3.95
N ASP A 108 -26.60 -5.86 4.29
CA ASP A 108 -27.12 -4.72 3.53
C ASP A 108 -26.71 -3.39 4.20
N PHE A 109 -26.30 -2.42 3.38
CA PHE A 109 -25.80 -1.12 3.83
C PHE A 109 -26.36 0.00 2.96
N ASP A 110 -26.62 1.14 3.61
CA ASP A 110 -26.98 2.39 2.95
C ASP A 110 -25.76 3.31 2.86
N MET A 111 -25.45 3.72 1.63
CA MET A 111 -24.26 4.50 1.30
C MET A 111 -24.62 5.68 0.40
N MET A 112 -23.79 6.71 0.42
CA MET A 112 -23.87 7.85 -0.49
C MET A 112 -22.51 8.11 -1.12
N VAL A 113 -22.50 8.35 -2.42
CA VAL A 113 -21.32 8.81 -3.16
C VAL A 113 -21.55 10.25 -3.56
N LEU A 114 -20.61 11.13 -3.20
CA LEU A 114 -20.66 12.55 -3.49
C LEU A 114 -19.56 12.91 -4.47
N GLU A 115 -19.91 13.53 -5.59
CA GLU A 115 -18.94 14.11 -6.53
C GLU A 115 -19.07 15.63 -6.51
N SER A 116 -17.96 16.33 -6.24
CA SER A 116 -17.93 17.79 -6.17
C SER A 116 -18.32 18.41 -7.53
N LYS A 117 -19.23 19.38 -7.53
CA LYS A 117 -19.53 20.14 -8.74
C LYS A 117 -18.33 20.99 -9.15
N PRO A 118 -18.09 21.15 -10.46
CA PRO A 118 -17.02 22.02 -10.94
C PRO A 118 -17.30 23.47 -10.56
N ARG A 119 -16.28 24.16 -10.02
CA ARG A 119 -16.36 25.58 -9.70
C ARG A 119 -16.48 26.42 -10.97
N ILE A 120 -17.00 27.64 -10.86
CA ILE A 120 -17.18 28.55 -12.02
C ILE A 120 -15.85 28.79 -12.73
N GLU A 121 -14.77 28.97 -11.97
CA GLU A 121 -13.41 29.19 -12.48
C GLU A 121 -12.84 27.95 -13.21
N GLU A 122 -13.12 26.75 -12.69
CA GLU A 122 -12.70 25.48 -13.29
C GLU A 122 -13.42 25.21 -14.62
N ARG A 123 -14.68 25.64 -14.74
CA ARG A 123 -15.41 25.59 -16.02
C ARG A 123 -14.78 26.47 -17.09
N ALA A 124 -14.21 27.60 -16.71
CA ALA A 124 -13.52 28.49 -17.65
C ALA A 124 -12.15 27.93 -18.06
N SER A 125 -11.45 27.23 -17.16
CA SER A 125 -10.12 26.67 -17.44
C SER A 125 -10.14 25.34 -18.19
N GLY A 126 -11.28 24.63 -18.20
CA GLY A 126 -11.42 23.30 -18.80
C GLY A 126 -10.68 22.19 -18.06
N LYS A 127 -10.06 22.50 -16.91
CA LYS A 127 -9.43 21.51 -16.01
C LYS A 127 -10.35 21.26 -14.84
N PHE A 128 -10.95 20.08 -14.81
CA PHE A 128 -11.90 19.66 -13.79
C PHE A 128 -11.27 18.61 -12.87
N ASN A 129 -10.99 18.99 -11.63
CA ASN A 129 -10.59 18.04 -10.59
C ASN A 129 -11.81 17.67 -9.77
N ALA A 130 -12.68 16.81 -10.32
CA ALA A 130 -13.83 16.31 -9.58
C ALA A 130 -13.35 15.40 -8.45
N THR A 131 -13.55 15.84 -7.20
CA THR A 131 -13.24 15.03 -6.02
C THR A 131 -14.47 14.20 -5.67
N ARG A 132 -14.25 12.90 -5.48
CA ARG A 132 -15.29 11.96 -5.02
C ARG A 132 -15.05 11.63 -3.55
N SER A 133 -16.14 11.50 -2.80
CA SER A 133 -16.13 11.06 -1.41
C SER A 133 -17.32 10.16 -1.15
N ILE A 134 -17.26 9.42 -0.04
CA ILE A 134 -18.37 8.57 0.41
C ILE A 134 -18.87 8.99 1.78
N ALA A 135 -20.15 8.73 2.02
CA ALA A 135 -20.76 8.72 3.33
C ALA A 135 -21.48 7.39 3.53
N ILE A 136 -21.41 6.83 4.74
CA ILE A 136 -22.08 5.60 5.13
C ILE A 136 -22.72 5.85 6.49
N ASP A 137 -23.92 5.32 6.71
CA ASP A 137 -24.63 5.49 7.98
C ASP A 137 -23.97 4.68 9.10
N GLU A 138 -23.76 3.39 8.82
CA GLU A 138 -23.14 2.43 9.74
C GLU A 138 -22.02 1.66 9.06
N PHE A 139 -20.85 1.61 9.70
CA PHE A 139 -19.72 0.83 9.18
C PHE A 139 -19.95 -0.67 9.41
N PRO A 140 -19.49 -1.54 8.49
CA PRO A 140 -19.61 -2.98 8.68
C PRO A 140 -18.87 -3.46 9.92
N GLU A 141 -19.59 -4.07 10.86
CA GLU A 141 -18.97 -4.67 12.04
C GLU A 141 -18.30 -6.00 11.68
N MET A 142 -17.03 -6.13 12.05
CA MET A 142 -16.23 -7.32 11.75
C MET A 142 -15.98 -8.15 13.00
N ASP A 143 -15.72 -9.43 12.79
CA ASP A 143 -15.38 -10.39 13.83
C ASP A 143 -14.06 -10.03 14.52
N GLU A 144 -14.09 -9.86 15.85
CA GLU A 144 -12.94 -9.39 16.63
C GLU A 144 -11.74 -10.33 16.50
N ASP A 145 -11.97 -11.64 16.56
CA ASP A 145 -10.93 -12.66 16.38
C ASP A 145 -10.30 -12.57 14.98
N ALA A 146 -11.10 -12.28 13.95
CA ALA A 146 -10.59 -12.10 12.60
C ALA A 146 -9.75 -10.83 12.49
N ILE A 147 -10.17 -9.73 13.13
CA ILE A 147 -9.38 -8.48 13.18
C ILE A 147 -8.01 -8.78 13.77
N GLU A 148 -7.95 -9.41 14.94
CA GLU A 148 -6.67 -9.74 15.59
C GLU A 148 -5.76 -10.58 14.68
N ASN A 149 -6.31 -11.61 14.03
CA ASN A 149 -5.54 -12.44 13.10
C ASN A 149 -4.97 -11.65 11.91
N PHE A 150 -5.74 -10.71 11.35
CA PHE A 150 -5.25 -9.82 10.29
C PHE A 150 -4.13 -8.91 10.77
N TRP A 151 -4.23 -8.37 11.98
CA TRP A 151 -3.18 -7.56 12.60
C TRP A 151 -1.89 -8.37 12.82
N ILE A 152 -2.00 -9.57 13.39
CA ILE A 152 -0.85 -10.46 13.60
C ILE A 152 -0.16 -10.72 12.26
N LYS A 153 -0.92 -11.12 11.23
CA LYS A 153 -0.38 -11.37 9.90
C LYS A 153 0.31 -10.14 9.31
N MET A 154 -0.31 -8.97 9.41
CA MET A 154 0.28 -7.73 8.90
C MET A 154 1.60 -7.37 9.61
N VAL A 155 1.66 -7.55 10.93
CA VAL A 155 2.87 -7.33 11.72
C VAL A 155 3.96 -8.34 11.36
N GLU A 156 3.62 -9.61 11.16
CA GLU A 156 4.54 -10.64 10.73
C GLU A 156 5.10 -10.37 9.33
N GLU A 157 4.25 -9.99 8.37
CA GLU A 157 4.67 -9.60 7.03
C GLU A 157 5.61 -8.38 7.06
N ARG A 158 5.32 -7.37 7.89
CA ARG A 158 6.22 -6.23 8.09
C ARG A 158 7.54 -6.64 8.75
N ARG A 159 7.51 -7.56 9.73
CA ARG A 159 8.72 -8.11 10.35
C ARG A 159 9.57 -8.83 9.31
N GLN A 160 8.97 -9.64 8.46
CA GLN A 160 9.64 -10.39 7.42
C GLN A 160 10.26 -9.45 6.37
N ARG A 161 9.50 -8.44 5.89
CA ARG A 161 10.02 -7.42 4.97
C ARG A 161 11.22 -6.66 5.55
N ARG A 162 11.15 -6.27 6.82
CA ARG A 162 12.31 -5.64 7.49
C ARG A 162 13.51 -6.58 7.53
N HIS A 163 13.29 -7.87 7.82
CA HIS A 163 14.38 -8.85 7.81
C HIS A 163 15.04 -8.98 6.42
N GLU A 164 14.24 -9.04 5.35
CA GLU A 164 14.74 -9.11 3.98
C GLU A 164 15.51 -7.85 3.56
N LEU A 165 15.05 -6.66 3.96
CA LEU A 165 15.78 -5.40 3.76
C LEU A 165 17.12 -5.41 4.50
N PHE A 166 17.13 -5.89 5.75
CA PHE A 166 18.36 -6.05 6.51
C PHE A 166 19.34 -7.02 5.82
N GLU A 167 18.87 -8.17 5.33
CA GLU A 167 19.72 -9.13 4.60
C GLU A 167 20.23 -8.57 3.26
N GLN A 168 19.41 -7.79 2.54
CA GLN A 168 19.85 -7.10 1.33
C GLN A 168 20.97 -6.11 1.64
N TRP A 169 20.83 -5.32 2.71
CA TRP A 169 21.85 -4.37 3.14
C TRP A 169 23.15 -5.03 3.60
N GLU A 170 23.07 -6.15 4.32
CA GLU A 170 24.29 -6.90 4.69
C GLU A 170 25.06 -7.34 3.44
N ARG A 171 24.37 -7.81 2.40
CA ARG A 171 24.99 -8.18 1.11
C ARG A 171 25.57 -7.00 0.35
N GLU A 172 24.87 -5.86 0.32
CA GLU A 172 25.34 -4.64 -0.35
C GLU A 172 26.60 -4.08 0.34
N GLY A 173 26.68 -4.15 1.67
CA GLY A 173 27.87 -3.74 2.43
C GLY A 173 29.10 -4.61 2.16
N GLU A 174 28.92 -5.92 2.00
CA GLU A 174 30.03 -6.84 1.67
C GLU A 174 30.59 -6.59 0.25
N LEU A 175 29.74 -6.20 -0.70
CA LEU A 175 30.15 -5.92 -2.08
C LEU A 175 30.86 -4.56 -2.22
N ALA A 176 30.48 -3.56 -1.41
CA ALA A 176 31.15 -2.25 -1.41
C ALA A 176 32.58 -2.32 -0.83
N ASP A 177 32.83 -3.21 0.14
CA ASP A 177 34.15 -3.38 0.78
C ASP A 177 35.10 -4.27 -0.06
N GLY A 178 34.57 -5.02 -1.03
CA GLY A 178 35.35 -5.89 -1.94
C GLY A 178 36.05 -5.17 -3.11
N GLY A 179 35.76 -3.89 -3.36
CA GLY A 179 36.28 -3.11 -4.49
C GLY A 179 37.63 -2.38 -4.25
N GLY A 180 38.18 -2.46 -3.04
CA GLY A 180 39.37 -1.74 -2.61
C GLY A 180 40.64 -2.57 -2.47
N LYS A 181 40.87 -3.60 -3.31
CA LYS A 181 42.20 -4.24 -3.43
C LYS A 181 42.98 -3.57 -4.57
N GLN A 182 43.68 -2.48 -4.25
CA GLN A 182 44.91 -2.16 -4.95
C GLN A 182 46.02 -3.02 -4.35
N ASP A 183 46.59 -3.86 -5.21
CA ASP A 183 47.72 -4.73 -4.94
C ASP A 183 48.87 -3.97 -4.27
N HIS A 184 49.26 -4.39 -3.07
CA HIS A 184 50.65 -4.28 -2.66
C HIS A 184 51.10 -5.59 -2.02
N VAL A 185 51.80 -6.36 -2.85
CA VAL A 185 52.76 -7.40 -2.49
C VAL A 185 53.74 -6.81 -1.46
N GLU A 186 53.89 -7.38 -0.26
CA GLU A 186 54.87 -8.44 0.06
C GLU A 186 55.00 -8.68 1.59
N SER A 187 55.34 -9.92 1.92
CA SER A 187 56.01 -10.40 3.14
C SER A 187 55.23 -10.56 4.46
N SER A 188 55.15 -11.84 4.82
CA SER A 188 55.12 -12.46 6.13
C SER A 188 55.49 -11.59 7.33
N GLU A 189 54.64 -11.60 8.37
CA GLU A 189 55.04 -11.87 9.75
C GLU A 189 53.82 -11.95 10.68
N GLU A 190 53.93 -12.80 11.69
CA GLU A 190 52.96 -13.03 12.77
C GLU A 190 52.56 -11.70 13.43
N LYS A 191 51.29 -11.30 13.31
CA LYS A 191 50.72 -10.23 14.14
C LYS A 191 49.95 -10.82 15.31
N THR A 192 50.67 -10.86 16.42
CA THR A 192 50.14 -10.75 17.77
C THR A 192 48.93 -9.81 17.83
N VAL A 193 47.93 -10.20 18.61
CA VAL A 193 46.76 -9.38 18.96
C VAL A 193 47.24 -8.19 19.79
N GLU A 194 47.81 -7.18 19.13
CA GLU A 194 48.01 -5.87 19.73
C GLU A 194 46.62 -5.37 20.13
N LYS A 195 46.50 -5.03 21.42
CA LYS A 195 45.37 -4.30 21.97
C LYS A 195 45.28 -2.96 21.25
N VAL A 196 44.53 -2.94 20.15
CA VAL A 196 44.19 -1.75 19.39
C VAL A 196 43.25 -0.91 20.24
N THR A 197 43.82 -0.07 21.10
CA THR A 197 43.15 1.14 21.60
C THR A 197 43.16 2.21 20.51
N LYS A 198 42.88 1.85 19.24
CA LYS A 198 42.53 2.87 18.25
C LYS A 198 41.14 3.34 18.63
N THR A 199 41.07 4.59 19.06
CA THR A 199 39.83 5.33 19.14
C THR A 199 39.22 5.34 17.75
N LEU A 200 38.29 4.41 17.50
CA LEU A 200 37.48 4.38 16.29
C LEU A 200 36.83 5.74 16.14
N THR A 201 37.09 6.38 15.01
CA THR A 201 36.49 7.67 14.68
C THR A 201 35.03 7.48 14.28
N LEU A 202 34.23 8.54 14.42
CA LEU A 202 32.80 8.48 14.06
C LEU A 202 32.61 8.09 12.59
N ASP A 203 33.45 8.62 11.70
CA ASP A 203 33.39 8.38 10.26
C ASP A 203 33.69 6.90 9.93
N GLU A 204 34.64 6.28 10.64
CA GLU A 204 34.89 4.84 10.50
C GLU A 204 33.65 4.03 10.92
N LEU A 205 33.03 4.37 12.06
CA LEU A 205 31.82 3.69 12.54
C LEU A 205 30.63 3.83 11.56
N GLN A 206 30.52 4.97 10.88
CA GLN A 206 29.45 5.22 9.91
C GLN A 206 29.55 4.33 8.67
N VAL A 207 30.75 3.91 8.27
CA VAL A 207 30.97 3.07 7.10
C VAL A 207 30.90 1.57 7.44
N MET A 208 31.03 1.20 8.73
CA MET A 208 31.04 -0.21 9.14
C MET A 208 29.72 -0.95 8.84
N PRO A 209 29.78 -2.24 8.44
CA PRO A 209 28.62 -3.10 8.34
C PRO A 209 27.85 -3.21 9.67
N THR A 210 26.52 -3.22 9.60
CA THR A 210 25.62 -3.27 10.76
C THR A 210 25.90 -4.47 11.67
N LYS A 211 26.30 -5.60 11.08
CA LYS A 211 26.71 -6.82 11.80
C LYS A 211 27.94 -6.60 12.66
N GLN A 212 28.96 -5.91 12.15
CA GLN A 212 30.17 -5.58 12.89
C GLN A 212 29.89 -4.57 14.01
N LEU A 213 29.04 -3.56 13.76
CA LEU A 213 28.59 -2.62 14.78
C LEU A 213 27.88 -3.32 15.95
N ARG A 214 27.00 -4.29 15.65
CA ARG A 214 26.36 -5.12 16.68
C ARG A 214 27.35 -6.01 17.43
N GLN A 215 28.33 -6.56 16.73
CA GLN A 215 29.39 -7.35 17.37
C GLN A 215 30.25 -6.50 18.31
N LEU A 216 30.54 -5.25 17.94
CA LEU A 216 31.23 -4.28 18.82
C LEU A 216 30.41 -3.86 20.04
N LEU A 217 29.07 -3.82 19.94
CA LEU A 217 28.21 -3.61 21.12
C LEU A 217 28.21 -4.82 22.07
N ALA A 218 28.35 -6.03 21.53
CA ALA A 218 28.35 -7.27 22.31
C ALA A 218 29.68 -7.51 23.05
N THR A 219 30.78 -6.85 22.65
CA THR A 219 32.04 -6.98 23.37
C THR A 219 32.00 -6.20 24.69
N PRO A 220 32.42 -6.83 25.82
CA PRO A 220 32.39 -6.18 27.13
C PRO A 220 33.37 -5.00 27.24
N GLU A 221 34.35 -4.91 26.32
CA GLU A 221 35.40 -3.89 26.31
C GLU A 221 34.99 -2.57 25.65
N SER A 222 33.80 -2.49 25.03
CA SER A 222 33.31 -1.25 24.42
C SER A 222 33.01 -0.18 25.47
N THR A 223 33.61 1.00 25.32
CA THR A 223 33.41 2.13 26.23
C THR A 223 32.00 2.71 26.08
N ALA A 224 31.44 3.28 27.15
CA ALA A 224 30.13 3.93 27.13
C ALA A 224 29.92 4.94 25.97
N PRO A 225 30.86 5.87 25.68
CA PRO A 225 30.73 6.78 24.54
C PRO A 225 30.73 6.06 23.19
N LEU A 226 31.54 5.00 23.03
CA LEU A 226 31.55 4.20 21.81
C LEU A 226 30.21 3.48 21.62
N ARG A 227 29.64 2.89 22.69
CA ARG A 227 28.32 2.25 22.63
C ARG A 227 27.21 3.24 22.26
N ALA A 228 27.26 4.45 22.82
CA ALA A 228 26.31 5.51 22.50
C ALA A 228 26.40 5.94 21.02
N ALA A 229 27.62 6.13 20.51
CA ALA A 229 27.83 6.45 19.09
C ALA A 229 27.35 5.33 18.16
N ILE A 230 27.67 4.07 18.47
CA ILE A 230 27.20 2.92 17.68
C ILE A 230 25.67 2.82 17.71
N SER A 231 25.05 3.03 18.88
CA SER A 231 23.58 2.98 19.00
C SER A 231 22.91 4.07 18.17
N ALA A 232 23.44 5.30 18.22
CA ALA A 232 22.93 6.40 17.41
C ALA A 232 23.02 6.12 15.90
N ILE A 233 24.11 5.51 15.44
CA ILE A 233 24.26 5.11 14.02
C ILE A 233 23.27 4.00 13.64
N LEU A 234 23.03 3.04 14.53
CA LEU A 234 22.04 1.98 14.30
C LEU A 234 20.60 2.54 14.25
N ASP A 235 20.29 3.51 15.13
CA ASP A 235 19.00 4.19 15.14
C ASP A 235 18.80 5.06 13.89
N GLU A 236 19.84 5.77 13.44
CA GLU A 236 19.84 6.52 12.18
C GLU A 236 19.57 5.60 10.99
N ARG A 237 20.26 4.45 10.91
CA ARG A 237 20.02 3.45 9.86
C ARG A 237 18.60 2.86 9.93
N LEU A 238 18.07 2.67 11.13
CA LEU A 238 16.70 2.18 11.32
C LEU A 238 15.67 3.22 10.82
N THR A 239 15.85 4.49 11.15
CA THR A 239 14.94 5.56 10.67
C THR A 239 14.99 5.72 9.16
N LEU A 240 16.16 5.55 8.53
CA LEU A 240 16.28 5.50 7.07
C LEU A 240 15.54 4.30 6.45
N LEU A 241 15.53 3.14 7.13
CA LEU A 241 14.73 1.98 6.70
C LEU A 241 13.23 2.26 6.79
N GLU A 242 12.79 2.86 7.89
CA GLU A 242 11.39 3.24 8.07
C GLU A 242 10.94 4.24 7.00
N GLN A 243 11.74 5.26 6.69
CA GLN A 243 11.47 6.20 5.59
C GLN A 243 11.44 5.50 4.22
N ARG A 244 12.32 4.53 3.98
CA ARG A 244 12.32 3.77 2.73
C ARG A 244 11.11 2.85 2.63
N GLU A 245 10.69 2.25 3.73
CA GLU A 245 9.46 1.45 3.80
C GLU A 245 8.22 2.33 3.58
N GLU A 246 8.15 3.51 4.20
CA GLU A 246 7.08 4.48 3.99
C GLU A 246 7.02 4.95 2.53
N THR A 247 8.17 5.26 1.91
CA THR A 247 8.21 5.64 0.49
C THR A 247 7.78 4.49 -0.43
N LEU A 248 8.14 3.24 -0.13
CA LEU A 248 7.67 2.07 -0.87
C LEU A 248 6.17 1.82 -0.70
N ASN A 249 5.63 2.03 0.51
CA ASN A 249 4.20 1.87 0.79
C ASN A 249 3.36 3.04 0.26
N ASN A 250 3.93 4.25 0.18
CA ASN A 250 3.29 5.46 -0.36
C ASN A 250 3.46 5.62 -1.87
N LEU A 251 4.30 4.80 -2.51
CA LEU A 251 4.32 4.73 -3.97
C LEU A 251 2.95 4.22 -4.42
N PRO A 252 2.19 5.00 -5.20
CA PRO A 252 0.95 4.50 -5.78
C PRO A 252 1.30 3.26 -6.59
N ILE A 253 0.53 2.17 -6.43
CA ILE A 253 0.63 0.89 -7.15
C ILE A 253 0.34 1.06 -8.67
N ASN A 254 0.63 2.23 -9.26
CA ASN A 254 0.22 2.64 -10.60
C ASN A 254 1.37 2.93 -11.58
N LEU A 255 2.63 2.59 -11.27
CA LEU A 255 3.74 2.87 -12.19
C LEU A 255 4.74 1.71 -12.28
N HIS A 256 4.36 0.61 -12.94
CA HIS A 256 5.20 -0.15 -13.90
C HIS A 256 4.55 -1.47 -14.29
N ARG A 257 3.73 -1.43 -15.35
CA ARG A 257 3.52 -2.60 -16.22
C ARG A 257 3.22 -2.16 -17.66
N ASP A 258 3.93 -1.15 -18.13
CA ASP A 258 4.00 -0.77 -19.54
C ASP A 258 5.49 -0.74 -19.91
N GLU A 259 6.05 -1.92 -20.14
CA GLU A 259 7.16 -2.18 -21.05
C GLU A 259 7.39 -3.70 -21.02
N LEU A 260 6.66 -4.40 -21.90
CA LEU A 260 7.05 -5.61 -22.65
C LEU A 260 5.87 -6.08 -23.52
#